data_AF-A0A0G4JTJ9-F1
#
_entry.id   AF-A0A0G4JTJ9-F1
#
_cell.length_a   1.000
_cell.length_b   1.000
_cell.length_c   1.000
_cell.angle_alpha   90.00
_cell.angle_beta   90.00
_cell.angle_gamma   90.00
#
_symmetry.space_group_name_H-M   'P 1'
#
loop_
_entity.id
_entity.type
_entity.pdbx_description
1 polymer ?
#
loop_
_entity_poly.entity_id
_entity_poly.type
_entity_poly.pdbx_seq_one_letter_code
_entity_poly.pdbx_strand_id
1 'polypeptide(L)'
;MLENMPTAKKILSGGRRCGIHLPTTFGAIGVDEVVAAELYNIDNAQPLLPDIAQSCEAAARRVCNTPDEVVRDNSILQSYREMIHQRGRSNKKSPPSAEALIAIVKRKRQFHHINTLVDIYNLAALEHYLSFGVHDMDMIKGDIWFRFSPGGKRLSR
;
A
#
# COMPACT_ATOMS: atom_id res chain seq x y z
N MET A 1 -11.69 29.23 8.10
CA MET A 1 -12.17 27.91 7.61
C MET A 1 -11.16 26.84 8.02
N LEU A 2 -11.27 26.36 9.25
CA LEU A 2 -10.43 25.33 9.89
C LEU A 2 -11.34 24.50 10.83
N GLU A 3 -12.47 24.04 10.31
CA GLU A 3 -13.44 23.26 11.09
C GLU A 3 -13.59 21.91 10.40
N ASN A 4 -13.43 20.83 11.18
CA ASN A 4 -13.30 19.41 10.81
C ASN A 4 -11.86 18.90 10.62
N MET A 5 -11.08 18.83 11.71
CA MET A 5 -9.85 18.02 11.75
C MET A 5 -10.11 16.73 12.55
N PRO A 6 -10.00 15.53 11.98
CA PRO A 6 -10.08 14.30 12.74
C PRO A 6 -8.71 13.69 13.00
N THR A 7 -8.66 12.98 14.12
CA THR A 7 -7.67 12.03 14.61
C THR A 7 -6.25 12.18 14.06
N ALA A 8 -5.50 13.14 14.60
CA ALA A 8 -4.05 13.14 14.49
C ALA A 8 -3.49 11.96 15.31
N LYS A 9 -3.21 10.82 14.66
CA LYS A 9 -2.34 9.79 15.24
C LYS A 9 -0.90 10.27 15.04
N LYS A 10 -0.22 10.61 16.14
CA LYS A 10 1.18 11.05 16.12
C LYS A 10 2.08 9.82 16.00
N ILE A 11 2.97 9.82 15.01
CA ILE A 11 4.16 8.97 15.10
C ILE A 11 5.22 9.79 15.82
N LEU A 12 5.64 9.32 16.99
CA LEU A 12 6.84 9.84 17.64
C LEU A 12 8.02 9.08 17.05
N SER A 13 8.81 9.80 16.25
CA SER A 13 9.88 9.29 15.40
C SER A 13 11.19 9.91 15.86
N GLY A 14 12.12 9.18 16.49
CA GLY A 14 13.50 9.63 16.73
C GLY A 14 13.76 11.11 17.11
N GLY A 15 12.87 11.77 17.86
CA GLY A 15 12.93 13.21 18.17
C GLY A 15 12.32 14.17 17.12
N ARG A 16 11.99 13.71 15.90
CA ARG A 16 11.19 14.43 14.90
C ARG A 16 9.70 14.20 15.12
N ARG A 17 8.92 15.29 15.10
CA ARG A 17 7.45 15.22 15.23
C ARG A 17 6.84 15.30 13.83
N CYS A 18 6.36 14.17 13.31
CA CYS A 18 5.58 14.11 12.08
C CYS A 18 4.15 13.69 12.43
N GLY A 19 3.18 14.59 12.23
CA GLY A 19 1.76 14.27 12.32
C GLY A 19 1.27 13.60 11.05
N ILE A 20 0.45 12.55 11.19
CA ILE A 20 -0.35 12.02 10.08
C ILE A 20 -1.77 12.55 10.22
N HIS A 21 -2.25 13.18 9.16
CA HIS A 21 -3.58 13.79 9.11
C HIS A 21 -4.43 13.11 8.05
N LEU A 22 -5.49 12.45 8.52
CA LEU A 22 -6.53 11.83 7.69
C LEU A 22 -7.83 12.62 7.87
N PRO A 23 -8.28 13.40 6.87
CA PRO A 23 -9.56 14.11 6.95
C PRO A 23 -10.76 13.14 7.05
N THR A 24 -11.82 13.51 7.78
CA THR A 24 -13.02 12.65 8.00
C THR A 24 -13.76 12.37 6.72
N THR A 25 -13.55 13.21 5.71
CA THR A 25 -14.08 13.02 4.35
C THR A 25 -13.55 11.75 3.69
N PHE A 26 -12.50 11.12 4.22
CA PHE A 26 -12.06 9.79 3.81
C PHE A 26 -12.95 8.67 4.33
N GLY A 27 -13.69 8.85 5.42
CA GLY A 27 -14.69 7.88 5.88
C GLY A 27 -15.82 7.66 4.86
N ALA A 28 -16.13 8.69 4.05
CA ALA A 28 -17.09 8.57 2.95
C ALA A 28 -16.66 7.59 1.83
N ILE A 29 -15.39 7.17 1.81
CA ILE A 29 -14.86 6.13 0.92
C ILE A 29 -14.35 4.89 1.67
N GLY A 30 -14.79 4.72 2.93
CA GLY A 30 -14.45 3.56 3.76
C GLY A 30 -13.03 3.59 4.34
N VAL A 31 -12.38 4.76 4.42
CA VAL A 31 -11.07 4.90 5.04
C VAL A 31 -11.21 5.73 6.32
N ASP A 32 -11.32 5.01 7.44
CA ASP A 32 -11.49 5.62 8.77
C ASP A 32 -10.18 5.74 9.54
N GLU A 33 -9.22 4.87 9.24
CA GLU A 33 -7.93 4.84 9.91
C GLU A 33 -6.76 4.67 8.95
N VAL A 34 -5.63 5.25 9.35
CA VAL A 34 -4.31 4.97 8.78
C VAL A 34 -3.40 4.55 9.91
N VAL A 35 -2.72 3.42 9.72
CA VAL A 35 -1.66 2.94 10.59
C VAL A 35 -0.34 3.14 9.88
N ALA A 36 0.66 3.57 10.63
CA ALA A 36 2.00 3.77 10.11
C ALA A 36 3.03 3.37 11.16
N ALA A 37 4.13 2.83 10.67
CA ALA A 37 5.27 2.40 11.46
C ALA A 37 6.52 3.00 10.84
N GLU A 38 7.48 3.36 11.69
CA GLU A 38 8.79 3.79 11.27
C GLU A 38 9.79 2.67 11.48
N LEU A 39 10.65 2.48 10.48
CA LEU A 39 11.68 1.47 10.48
C LEU A 39 13.04 2.15 10.48
N TYR A 40 13.90 1.77 11.42
CA TYR A 40 15.26 2.31 11.55
C TYR A 40 16.28 1.27 11.13
N ASN A 41 17.48 1.74 10.77
CA ASN A 41 18.62 0.88 10.43
C ASN A 41 18.31 -0.12 9.30
N ILE A 42 17.51 0.32 8.32
CA ILE A 42 17.19 -0.50 7.14
C ILE A 42 18.32 -0.36 6.13
N ASP A 43 19.00 -1.47 5.87
CA ASP A 43 19.93 -1.61 4.75
C ASP A 43 19.25 -2.39 3.62
N ASN A 44 18.82 -1.67 2.59
CA ASN A 44 18.18 -2.26 1.41
C ASN A 44 19.16 -3.05 0.51
N ALA A 45 20.47 -2.97 0.76
CA ALA A 45 21.47 -3.75 0.03
C ALA A 45 21.65 -5.16 0.61
N GLN A 46 21.18 -5.43 1.84
CA GLN A 46 21.21 -6.77 2.41
C GLN A 46 20.22 -7.68 1.69
N PRO A 47 20.57 -8.96 1.47
CA PRO A 47 19.62 -9.93 0.96
C PRO A 47 18.49 -10.19 1.97
N LEU A 48 17.35 -10.64 1.47
CA LEU A 48 16.28 -11.16 2.31
C LEU A 48 16.78 -12.31 3.17
N LEU A 49 16.27 -12.39 4.40
CA LEU A 49 16.45 -13.58 5.21
C LEU A 49 15.88 -14.81 4.48
N PRO A 50 16.53 -15.98 4.56
CA PRO A 50 16.11 -17.17 3.82
C PRO A 50 14.63 -17.53 4.00
N ASP A 51 14.11 -17.43 5.23
CA ASP A 51 12.71 -17.76 5.54
C ASP A 51 11.72 -16.78 4.90
N ILE A 52 12.10 -15.50 4.77
CA ILE A 52 11.29 -14.48 4.10
C ILE A 52 11.32 -14.73 2.59
N ALA A 53 12.50 -15.01 2.03
CA ALA A 53 12.63 -15.36 0.61
C ALA A 53 11.80 -16.60 0.25
N GLN A 54 11.81 -17.63 1.11
CA GLN A 54 10.96 -18.82 0.96
C GLN A 54 9.46 -18.46 1.01
N SER A 55 9.07 -17.56 1.91
CA SER A 55 7.70 -17.08 2.02
C SER A 55 7.25 -16.32 0.77
N CYS A 56 8.12 -15.48 0.19
CA CYS A 56 7.87 -14.80 -1.09
C CYS A 56 7.57 -15.79 -2.23
N GLU A 57 8.40 -16.83 -2.35
CA GLU A 57 8.21 -17.87 -3.36
C GLU A 57 6.93 -18.69 -3.13
N ALA A 58 6.64 -19.03 -1.87
CA ALA A 58 5.41 -19.73 -1.51
C ALA A 58 4.16 -18.89 -1.83
N ALA A 59 4.19 -17.60 -1.52
CA ALA A 59 3.12 -16.67 -1.85
C ALA A 59 2.92 -16.54 -3.37
N ALA A 60 4.01 -16.44 -4.13
CA ALA A 60 3.93 -16.38 -5.59
C ALA A 60 3.30 -17.65 -6.19
N ARG A 61 3.70 -18.84 -5.71
CA ARG A 61 3.09 -20.12 -6.14
C ARG A 61 1.61 -20.16 -5.80
N ARG A 62 1.22 -19.77 -4.58
CA ARG A 62 -0.17 -19.71 -4.13
C ARG A 62 -1.01 -18.81 -5.04
N VAL A 63 -0.53 -17.60 -5.30
CA VAL A 63 -1.19 -16.61 -6.18
C VAL A 63 -1.32 -17.16 -7.60
N CYS A 64 -0.28 -17.80 -8.13
CA CYS A 64 -0.27 -18.41 -9.46
C CYS A 64 -1.28 -19.56 -9.62
N ASN A 65 -1.62 -20.23 -8.52
CA ASN A 65 -2.58 -21.34 -8.49
C ASN A 65 -3.98 -20.90 -8.03
N THR A 66 -4.14 -19.64 -7.62
CA THR A 66 -5.43 -19.10 -7.21
C THR A 66 -6.27 -18.82 -8.46
N PRO A 67 -7.48 -19.38 -8.61
CA PRO A 67 -8.37 -19.08 -9.74
C PRO A 67 -8.69 -17.58 -9.84
N ASP A 68 -8.90 -17.08 -11.05
CA ASP A 68 -9.23 -15.66 -11.26
C ASP A 68 -10.53 -15.26 -10.57
N GLU A 69 -11.49 -16.18 -10.48
CA GLU A 69 -12.76 -16.03 -9.78
C GLU A 69 -12.55 -15.69 -8.30
N VAL A 70 -11.62 -16.37 -7.63
CA VAL A 70 -11.30 -16.14 -6.22
C VAL A 70 -10.71 -14.75 -6.01
N VAL A 71 -9.85 -14.28 -6.93
CA VAL A 71 -9.29 -12.92 -6.88
C VAL A 71 -10.34 -11.86 -7.20
N ARG A 72 -11.23 -12.15 -8.15
CA ARG A 72 -12.34 -11.28 -8.52
C ARG A 72 -13.31 -11.14 -7.36
N ASP A 73 -13.67 -12.23 -6.71
CA ASP A 73 -14.76 -12.27 -5.71
C ASP A 73 -14.24 -12.02 -4.28
N ASN A 74 -12.94 -11.78 -4.10
CA ASN A 74 -12.34 -11.38 -2.83
C ASN A 74 -12.88 -10.03 -2.33
N SER A 75 -13.46 -10.02 -1.13
CA SER A 75 -14.13 -8.85 -0.54
C SER A 75 -13.21 -7.66 -0.26
N ILE A 76 -11.95 -7.91 0.14
CA ILE A 76 -10.97 -6.85 0.39
C ILE A 76 -10.63 -6.14 -0.92
N LEU A 77 -10.36 -6.91 -1.98
CA LEU A 77 -10.07 -6.36 -3.30
C LEU A 77 -11.28 -5.61 -3.87
N GLN A 78 -12.50 -6.14 -3.70
CA GLN A 78 -13.72 -5.43 -4.08
C GLN A 78 -13.85 -4.07 -3.39
N SER A 79 -13.57 -4.00 -2.09
CA SER A 79 -13.60 -2.73 -1.34
C SER A 79 -12.63 -1.70 -1.93
N TYR A 80 -11.41 -2.11 -2.30
CA TYR A 80 -10.47 -1.22 -2.99
C TYR A 80 -10.94 -0.80 -4.38
N ARG A 81 -11.55 -1.70 -5.16
CA ARG A 81 -12.11 -1.39 -6.49
C ARG A 81 -13.24 -0.38 -6.40
N GLU A 82 -14.11 -0.51 -5.41
CA GLU A 82 -15.21 0.43 -5.14
C GLU A 82 -14.67 1.80 -4.75
N MET A 83 -13.66 1.86 -3.88
CA MET A 83 -13.01 3.11 -3.49
C MET A 83 -12.43 3.86 -4.70
N ILE A 84 -11.77 3.15 -5.62
CA ILE A 84 -11.23 3.74 -6.87
C ILE A 84 -12.37 4.19 -7.79
N HIS A 85 -13.43 3.40 -7.90
CA HIS A 85 -14.60 3.71 -8.73
C HIS A 85 -15.34 4.96 -8.23
N GLN A 86 -15.57 5.08 -6.92
CA GLN A 86 -16.17 6.27 -6.28
C GLN A 86 -15.38 7.55 -6.54
N ARG A 87 -14.08 7.43 -6.87
CA ARG A 87 -13.22 8.56 -7.26
C ARG A 87 -13.25 8.89 -8.75
N GLY A 88 -14.18 8.29 -9.51
CA GLY A 88 -14.30 8.48 -10.95
C GLY A 88 -13.12 7.91 -11.74
N ARG A 89 -12.34 7.01 -11.12
CA ARG A 89 -11.18 6.37 -11.78
C ARG A 89 -11.56 4.99 -12.30
N SER A 90 -10.97 4.63 -13.43
CA SER A 90 -11.15 3.30 -14.02
C SER A 90 -10.22 2.30 -13.35
N ASN A 91 -10.79 1.23 -12.78
CA ASN A 91 -10.03 0.09 -12.25
C ASN A 91 -9.12 -0.57 -13.30
N LYS A 92 -9.42 -0.42 -14.60
CA LYS A 92 -8.56 -0.90 -15.68
C LYS A 92 -7.30 -0.03 -15.87
N LYS A 93 -7.43 1.30 -15.71
CA LYS A 93 -6.31 2.24 -15.87
C LYS A 93 -5.50 2.42 -14.58
N SER A 94 -6.13 2.19 -13.43
CA SER A 94 -5.54 2.36 -12.11
C SER A 94 -6.09 1.29 -11.17
N PRO A 95 -5.70 0.01 -11.36
CA PRO A 95 -6.12 -1.04 -10.44
C PRO A 95 -5.54 -0.79 -9.04
N PRO A 96 -6.16 -1.34 -7.97
CA PRO A 96 -5.55 -1.38 -6.65
C PRO A 96 -4.16 -2.02 -6.69
N SER A 97 -3.24 -1.54 -5.84
CA SER A 97 -1.84 -2.00 -5.85
C SER A 97 -1.69 -3.51 -5.65
N ALA A 98 -2.46 -4.10 -4.72
CA ALA A 98 -2.45 -5.54 -4.49
C ALA A 98 -2.92 -6.33 -5.73
N GLU A 99 -3.95 -5.86 -6.43
CA GLU A 99 -4.40 -6.46 -7.69
C GLU A 99 -3.37 -6.34 -8.81
N ALA A 100 -2.73 -5.19 -8.93
CA ALA A 100 -1.65 -4.99 -9.90
C ALA A 100 -0.50 -5.96 -9.64
N LEU A 101 -0.13 -6.15 -8.36
CA LEU A 101 0.91 -7.09 -7.96
C LEU A 101 0.52 -8.54 -8.25
N ILE A 102 -0.70 -8.94 -7.90
CA ILE A 102 -1.24 -10.27 -8.21
C ILE A 102 -1.19 -10.54 -9.72
N ALA A 103 -1.60 -9.57 -10.55
CA ALA A 103 -1.57 -9.71 -11.99
C ALA A 103 -0.13 -9.82 -12.53
N ILE A 104 0.81 -9.07 -11.97
CA ILE A 104 2.24 -9.16 -12.31
C ILE A 104 2.78 -10.55 -11.98
N VAL A 105 2.53 -11.05 -10.76
CA VAL A 105 2.99 -12.37 -10.30
C VAL A 105 2.39 -13.48 -11.14
N LYS A 106 1.07 -13.46 -11.39
CA LYS A 106 0.41 -14.45 -12.27
C LYS A 106 1.00 -14.47 -13.67
N ARG A 107 1.24 -13.29 -14.26
CA ARG A 107 1.81 -13.16 -15.61
C ARG A 107 3.26 -13.63 -15.68
N LYS A 108 4.07 -13.32 -14.67
CA LYS A 108 5.50 -13.66 -14.63
C LYS A 108 5.75 -15.06 -14.06
N ARG A 109 4.75 -15.65 -13.39
CA ARG A 109 4.82 -16.95 -12.72
C ARG A 109 5.90 -17.04 -11.63
N GLN A 110 6.26 -15.90 -11.04
CA GLN A 110 7.29 -15.79 -10.00
C GLN A 110 7.08 -14.54 -9.15
N PHE A 111 7.69 -14.50 -7.96
CA PHE A 111 7.84 -13.28 -7.19
C PHE A 111 8.82 -12.33 -7.90
N HIS A 112 8.52 -11.03 -7.90
CA HIS A 112 9.41 -10.03 -8.48
C HIS A 112 10.16 -9.30 -7.38
N HIS A 113 11.41 -9.69 -7.17
CA HIS A 113 12.30 -9.07 -6.21
C HIS A 113 12.75 -7.68 -6.66
N ILE A 114 12.67 -6.70 -5.75
CA ILE A 114 13.09 -5.32 -5.99
C ILE A 114 14.18 -4.94 -4.98
N ASN A 115 13.86 -5.01 -3.69
CA ASN A 115 14.79 -4.86 -2.57
C ASN A 115 14.15 -5.42 -1.30
N THR A 116 14.93 -5.61 -0.24
CA THR A 116 14.48 -6.25 1.00
C THR A 116 13.22 -5.62 1.60
N LEU A 117 13.18 -4.30 1.76
CA LEU A 117 12.01 -3.63 2.33
C LEU A 117 10.79 -3.76 1.40
N VAL A 118 11.01 -3.60 0.10
CA VAL A 118 9.95 -3.68 -0.90
C VAL A 118 9.34 -5.06 -0.98
N ASP A 119 10.18 -6.08 -0.91
CA ASP A 119 9.77 -7.47 -1.00
C ASP A 119 8.97 -7.91 0.23
N ILE A 120 9.35 -7.44 1.43
CA ILE A 120 8.61 -7.72 2.68
C ILE A 120 7.18 -7.18 2.60
N TYR A 121 6.98 -5.92 2.17
CA TYR A 121 5.61 -5.40 2.08
C TYR A 121 4.85 -6.02 0.89
N ASN A 122 5.52 -6.33 -0.22
CA ASN A 122 4.87 -7.02 -1.34
C ASN A 122 4.40 -8.41 -0.93
N LEU A 123 5.17 -9.14 -0.12
CA LEU A 123 4.74 -10.39 0.49
C LEU A 123 3.47 -10.17 1.32
N ALA A 124 3.47 -9.20 2.24
CA ALA A 124 2.28 -8.88 3.06
C ALA A 124 1.07 -8.48 2.19
N ALA A 125 1.29 -7.75 1.09
CA ALA A 125 0.24 -7.38 0.15
C ALA A 125 -0.34 -8.59 -0.59
N LEU A 126 0.48 -9.59 -0.93
CA LEU A 126 0.00 -10.84 -1.52
C LEU A 126 -0.76 -11.73 -0.54
N GLU A 127 -0.43 -11.67 0.76
CA GLU A 127 -1.07 -12.50 1.79
C GLU A 127 -2.36 -11.89 2.34
N HIS A 128 -2.42 -10.56 2.45
CA HIS A 128 -3.50 -9.87 3.14
C HIS A 128 -4.24 -8.85 2.26
N TYR A 129 -3.84 -8.67 0.99
CA TYR A 129 -4.45 -7.74 0.06
C TYR A 129 -4.41 -6.26 0.52
N LEU A 130 -3.49 -5.93 1.43
CA LEU A 130 -3.35 -4.59 1.99
C LEU A 130 -2.67 -3.62 1.02
N SER A 131 -3.08 -2.36 1.07
CA SER A 131 -2.38 -1.26 0.39
C SER A 131 -1.34 -0.66 1.34
N PHE A 132 -0.06 -0.73 0.96
CA PHE A 132 1.04 -0.11 1.67
C PHE A 132 1.59 1.11 0.92
N GLY A 133 2.14 2.05 1.69
CA GLY A 133 2.99 3.13 1.19
C GLY A 133 4.25 3.18 2.05
N VAL A 134 5.42 3.23 1.42
CA VAL A 134 6.72 3.34 2.08
C VAL A 134 7.40 4.58 1.55
N HIS A 135 7.90 5.41 2.46
CA HIS A 135 8.56 6.67 2.14
C HIS A 135 9.81 6.81 2.97
N ASP A 136 10.85 7.39 2.37
CA ASP A 136 12.06 7.77 3.09
C ASP A 136 11.73 8.91 4.05
N MET A 137 11.88 8.65 5.35
CA MET A 137 11.59 9.61 6.41
C MET A 137 12.53 10.82 6.40
N ASP A 138 13.74 10.69 5.87
CA ASP A 138 14.67 11.81 5.73
C ASP A 138 14.26 12.77 4.61
N MET A 139 13.42 12.29 3.68
CA MET A 139 12.86 13.10 2.61
C MET A 139 11.54 13.78 2.98
N ILE A 140 10.90 13.38 4.09
CA ILE A 140 9.64 13.96 4.56
C ILE A 140 9.92 15.24 5.35
N LYS A 141 9.31 16.35 4.91
CA LYS A 141 9.39 17.65 5.58
C LYS A 141 8.03 18.04 6.13
N GLY A 142 7.91 18.10 7.45
CA GLY A 142 6.66 18.45 8.15
C GLY A 142 5.70 17.27 8.25
N ASP A 143 4.41 17.58 8.35
CA ASP A 143 3.33 16.60 8.55
C ASP A 143 2.89 15.94 7.23
N ILE A 144 2.43 14.69 7.34
CA ILE A 144 1.84 13.93 6.24
C ILE A 144 0.34 14.20 6.17
N TRP A 145 -0.13 14.61 4.99
CA TRP A 145 -1.54 14.93 4.75
C TRP A 145 -2.15 14.02 3.68
N PHE A 146 -3.18 13.26 4.06
CA PHE A 146 -4.01 12.57 3.08
C PHE A 146 -4.93 13.58 2.39
N ARG A 147 -4.85 13.62 1.05
CA ARG A 147 -5.63 14.56 0.23
C ARG A 147 -6.09 13.87 -1.04
N PHE A 148 -7.28 14.24 -1.52
CA PHE A 148 -7.68 13.91 -2.88
C PHE A 148 -6.89 14.77 -3.87
N SER A 149 -6.32 14.12 -4.87
CA SER A 149 -5.68 14.84 -5.96
C SER A 149 -6.75 15.64 -6.73
N PRO A 150 -6.52 16.93 -7.04
CA PRO A 150 -7.49 17.80 -7.70
C PRO A 150 -7.83 17.42 -9.16
N GLY A 151 -7.46 16.22 -9.62
CA GLY A 151 -7.59 15.80 -11.02
C GLY A 151 -6.49 16.41 -11.90
N GLY A 152 -6.19 15.77 -13.03
CA GLY A 152 -5.27 16.31 -14.05
C GLY A 152 -3.76 16.23 -13.78
N LYS A 153 -3.30 16.13 -12.52
CA LYS A 153 -1.87 15.96 -12.22
C LYS A 153 -1.44 14.49 -12.27
N ARG A 154 -0.54 14.17 -13.19
CA ARG A 154 0.24 12.93 -13.17
C ARG A 154 1.25 13.05 -12.03
N LEU A 155 1.14 12.18 -11.03
CA LEU A 155 2.22 12.01 -10.07
C LEU A 155 3.43 11.53 -10.89
N SER A 156 4.53 12.28 -10.87
CA SER A 156 5.80 11.80 -11.43
C SER A 156 6.18 10.54 -10.66
N ARG A 157 6.40 9.46 -11.38
CA ARG A 157 6.98 8.23 -10.84
C ARG A 157 8.45 8.46 -10.55
#